data_AF-A0AAW4WME4-F1
#
_entry.id   AF-A0AAW4WME4-F1
#
_cell.length_a   1.000
_cell.length_b   1.000
_cell.length_c   1.000
_cell.angle_alpha   90.00
_cell.angle_beta   90.00
_cell.angle_gamma   90.00
#
_symmetry.space_group_name_H-M   'P 1'
#
loop_
_entity.id
_entity.type
_entity.pdbx_description
1 polymer ?
#
loop_
_entity_poly.entity_id
_entity_poly.type
_entity_poly.pdbx_seq_one_letter_code
_entity_poly.pdbx_strand_id
1 'polypeptide(L)' 'MMEGGANEVRYKIAEFLLKRMHEDKLLTEEEWEKIRVLNVKTFSPELAKVYL' A
#
# COMPACT_ATOMS: atom_id res chain seq x y z
N MET A 1 4.58 -23.08 3.06
CA MET A 1 4.84 -21.65 2.81
C MET A 1 3.54 -21.03 2.31
N MET A 2 2.78 -20.39 3.20
CA MET A 2 1.46 -19.78 2.93
C MET A 2 1.48 -18.26 3.21
N GLU A 3 2.65 -17.60 3.20
CA GLU A 3 2.75 -16.18 3.54
C GLU A 3 2.28 -15.23 2.43
N GLY A 4 2.37 -15.65 1.16
CA GLY A 4 2.02 -14.81 0.00
C GLY A 4 0.55 -14.35 -0.01
N GLY A 5 -0.40 -15.29 0.16
CA GLY A 5 -1.82 -14.95 0.15
C GLY A 5 -2.24 -14.04 1.32
N ALA A 6 -1.64 -14.21 2.50
CA ALA A 6 -1.92 -13.35 3.64
C ALA A 6 -1.36 -11.93 3.46
N ASN A 7 -0.20 -11.79 2.79
CA ASN A 7 0.38 -10.49 2.44
C ASN A 7 -0.44 -9.76 1.36
N GLU A 8 -0.97 -10.46 0.36
CA GLU A 8 -1.85 -9.84 -0.65
C GLU A 8 -3.13 -9.27 -0.03
N VAL A 9 -3.75 -10.00 0.90
CA VAL A 9 -4.95 -9.51 1.61
C VAL A 9 -4.59 -8.28 2.46
N ARG A 10 -3.48 -8.32 3.20
CA ARG A 10 -3.00 -7.17 3.98
C ARG A 10 -2.69 -5.95 3.09
N TYR A 11 -2.04 -6.17 1.96
CA TYR A 11 -1.75 -5.12 0.98
C TYR A 11 -3.04 -4.44 0.51
N LYS A 12 -4.03 -5.22 0.05
CA LYS A 12 -5.31 -4.66 -0.43
C LYS A 12 -6.06 -3.88 0.64
N ILE A 13 -6.04 -4.36 1.89
CA ILE A 13 -6.64 -3.64 3.02
C ILE A 13 -5.90 -2.33 3.29
N ALA A 14 -4.56 -2.36 3.32
CA ALA A 14 -3.74 -1.17 3.55
C ALA A 14 -3.90 -0.14 2.43
N GLU A 15 -3.95 -0.57 1.18
CA GLU A 15 -4.19 0.28 0.01
C GLU A 15 -5.59 0.92 0.05
N PHE A 16 -6.63 0.14 0.38
CA PHE A 16 -8.00 0.63 0.52
C PHE A 16 -8.11 1.71 1.61
N LEU A 17 -7.57 1.44 2.80
CA LEU A 17 -7.59 2.39 3.92
C LEU A 17 -6.81 3.66 3.58
N LEU A 18 -5.62 3.54 2.99
CA LEU A 18 -4.80 4.67 2.60
C LEU A 18 -5.51 5.56 1.56
N LYS A 19 -6.18 4.96 0.58
CA LYS A 19 -7.00 5.69 -0.40
C LYS A 19 -8.13 6.46 0.29
N ARG A 20 -8.85 5.83 1.22
CA ARG A 20 -9.94 6.49 1.96
C ARG A 20 -9.43 7.67 2.79
N MET A 21 -8.29 7.53 3.46
CA MET A 21 -7.67 8.61 4.23
C MET A 21 -7.30 9.82 3.35
N HIS A 22 -6.83 9.59 2.13
CA HIS A 22 -6.54 10.66 1.18
C HIS A 22 -7.82 11.33 0.66
N GLU A 23 -8.84 10.56 0.30
CA GLU A 23 -10.15 11.09 -0.11
C GLU A 23 -10.82 11.93 0.98
N ASP A 24 -10.65 11.54 2.25
CA ASP A 24 -11.13 12.27 3.42
C ASP A 24 -10.22 13.45 3.81
N LYS A 25 -9.19 13.76 3.02
CA LYS A 25 -8.22 14.85 3.21
C LYS A 25 -7.48 14.79 4.55
N LEU A 26 -7.31 13.59 5.10
CA LEU A 26 -6.51 13.34 6.31
C LEU A 26 -5.00 13.32 6.02
N LEU A 27 -4.65 13.14 4.76
CA LEU A 27 -3.27 13.13 4.26
C LEU A 27 -3.17 14.12 3.11
N THR A 28 -2.05 14.82 3.05
CA THR A 28 -1.66 15.52 1.82
C THR A 28 -1.30 14.51 0.72
N GLU A 29 -1.30 14.96 -0.53
CA GLU A 29 -0.85 14.13 -1.66
C GLU A 29 0.58 13.59 -1.43
N GLU A 30 1.47 14.42 -0.86
CA GLU A 30 2.85 14.03 -0.57
C GLU A 30 2.93 12.92 0.50
N GLU A 31 2.17 13.05 1.58
CA GLU A 31 2.11 12.03 2.64
C GLU A 31 1.49 10.74 2.12
N TRP A 32 0.40 10.84 1.35
CA TRP A 32 -0.25 9.70 0.73
C TRP A 32 0.70 8.93 -0.20
N GLU A 33 1.41 9.63 -1.09
CA GLU A 33 2.40 9.05 -2.00
C GLU A 33 3.51 8.30 -1.23
N LYS A 34 4.10 8.92 -0.21
CA LYS A 34 5.15 8.30 0.61
C LYS A 34 4.67 7.01 1.27
N ILE A 35 3.47 7.01 1.83
CA ILE A 35 2.90 5.82 2.47
C ILE A 35 2.55 4.75 1.43
N ARG A 36 2.05 5.13 0.24
CA ARG A 36 1.77 4.17 -0.84
C ARG A 36 3.03 3.42 -1.26
N VAL A 37 4.11 4.15 -1.49
CA VAL A 37 5.42 3.57 -1.85
C VAL A 37 5.91 2.60 -0.78
N LEU A 38 5.76 2.95 0.50
CA LEU A 38 6.12 2.06 1.62
C LEU A 38 5.24 0.80 1.64
N ASN A 39 3.92 0.93 1.49
CA ASN A 39 3.00 -0.20 1.48
C ASN A 39 3.33 -1.22 0.39
N VAL A 40 3.62 -0.75 -0.83
CA VAL A 40 4.02 -1.62 -1.96
C VAL A 40 5.33 -2.34 -1.62
N LYS A 41 6.36 -1.63 -1.14
CA LYS A 41 7.65 -2.23 -0.75
C LYS A 41 7.53 -3.25 0.38
N THR A 42 6.64 -3.01 1.34
CA THR A 42 6.48 -3.88 2.53
C THR A 42 5.67 -5.13 2.23
N PHE A 43 4.54 -5.01 1.54
CA PHE A 43 3.59 -6.11 1.40
C PHE A 43 3.67 -6.83 0.05
N SER A 44 4.23 -6.19 -0.99
CA SER A 44 4.47 -6.84 -2.28
C SER A 44 5.78 -6.37 -2.92
N PRO A 45 6.93 -6.89 -2.44
CA PRO A 45 8.24 -6.60 -3.03
C PRO A 45 8.32 -6.93 -4.53
N GLU A 46 7.54 -7.89 -5.01
CA GLU A 46 7.45 -8.24 -6.43
C GLU A 46 6.76 -7.14 -7.23
N LEU A 47 5.63 -6.61 -6.75
CA LEU A 47 4.97 -5.44 -7.37
C LEU A 47 5.86 -4.20 -7.29
N ALA A 48 6.61 -4.03 -6.19
CA ALA A 48 7.56 -2.93 -6.05
C ALA A 48 8.60 -2.90 -7.18
N LYS A 49 9.02 -4.06 -7.72
CA LYS A 49 9.97 -4.11 -8.84
C LYS A 49 9.36 -3.69 -10.19
N VAL A 50 8.04 -3.67 -10.31
CA VAL A 50 7.32 -3.40 -11.56
C VAL A 50 6.76 -1.97 -11.57
N TYR A 51 6.28 -1.50 -10.42
CA TYR A 51 5.52 -0.26 -10.29
C TYR A 51 6.30 0.92 -9.67
N LEU A 52 7.50 0.68 -9.11
CA LEU A 52 8.36 1.69 -8.48
C LEU A 52 9.77 1.64 -9.08
#